data_AF-A0A7M7IWT4-F1
#
_entry.id   AF-A0A7M7IWT4-F1
#
_cell.length_a   1.000
_cell.length_b   1.000
_cell.length_c   1.000
_cell.angle_alpha   90.00
_cell.angle_beta   90.00
_cell.angle_gamma   90.00
#
_symmetry.space_group_name_H-M   'P 1'
#
loop_
_entity.id
_entity.type
_entity.pdbx_description
1 polymer ?
#
loop_
_entity_poly.entity_id
_entity_poly.type
_entity_poly.pdbx_seq_one_letter_code
_entity_poly.pdbx_strand_id
1 'polypeptide(L)'
;MDFAASKHSDIAAFFANKTLLITGGTGFIGKLLVEKLLRACPDIRKIYLVIRPKKGVSPQKRLATLLAGKVFEGVINRRPEALNQVEALVGETSEPLLGLSEADLARIKLEVEIVIHSAATVKFNEPLSVATRVNIGSTIQMVALCRQMPKLCCLLHVSTAYVNVTEPSDVIVEERVYHSKLSGEDLLELIERLPPDALEAATPKLMLGFPNTYTITKKLAEQVVENSGLPAIIVRPSVVIATNKEPFPAWIDNMNGPTGFLLALGTGVLSVVRTKLSLKPDIVPADFVVNCIIAAVYRRATNWFHLDTPVPVVHACMGHERNLPMFDFKGRCEKLVAEFPPLNCIRYQGAAVVETEWEFRLRTGTLKRPIRNSFSTA
;
A
#
# COMPACT_ATOMS: atom_id res chain seq x y z
N MET A 1 13.64 20.09 -8.14
CA MET A 1 12.71 21.23 -8.01
C MET A 1 13.14 22.07 -6.83
N ASP A 2 13.12 23.38 -7.01
CA ASP A 2 13.45 24.38 -6.01
C ASP A 2 12.28 24.53 -5.00
N PHE A 3 12.56 24.61 -3.70
CA PHE A 3 11.54 24.84 -2.67
C PHE A 3 10.80 26.17 -2.89
N ALA A 4 11.46 27.15 -3.53
CA ALA A 4 10.84 28.42 -3.89
C ALA A 4 9.71 28.25 -4.91
N ALA A 5 9.83 27.30 -5.85
CA ALA A 5 8.79 27.04 -6.85
C ALA A 5 7.52 26.41 -6.24
N SER A 6 7.62 25.72 -5.10
CA SER A 6 6.46 25.06 -4.48
C SER A 6 5.57 26.01 -3.67
N LYS A 7 6.08 27.18 -3.24
CA LYS A 7 5.31 28.23 -2.55
C LYS A 7 4.17 28.81 -3.39
N HIS A 8 4.13 28.54 -4.69
CA HIS A 8 3.16 29.11 -5.63
C HIS A 8 2.12 28.10 -6.14
N SER A 9 2.07 26.86 -5.65
CA SER A 9 1.03 25.91 -6.05
C SER A 9 -0.19 25.98 -5.12
N ASP A 10 -1.40 25.90 -5.68
CA ASP A 10 -2.64 25.87 -4.90
C ASP A 10 -2.69 24.71 -3.90
N ILE A 11 -2.06 23.57 -4.26
CA ILE A 11 -1.90 22.42 -3.38
C ILE A 11 -1.06 22.80 -2.15
N ALA A 12 0.12 23.38 -2.34
CA ALA A 12 0.97 23.78 -1.22
C ALA A 12 0.29 24.85 -0.34
N ALA A 13 -0.40 25.80 -0.95
CA ALA A 13 -1.19 26.82 -0.25
C ALA A 13 -2.32 26.20 0.59
N PHE A 14 -3.01 25.18 0.07
CA PHE A 14 -4.03 24.46 0.83
C PHE A 14 -3.48 23.75 2.07
N PHE A 15 -2.29 23.14 1.95
CA PHE A 15 -1.63 22.46 3.08
C PHE A 15 -1.00 23.42 4.09
N ALA A 16 -0.89 24.71 3.77
CA ALA A 16 -0.33 25.70 4.68
C ALA A 16 -1.15 25.78 5.98
N ASN A 17 -0.44 25.81 7.11
CA ASN A 17 -0.96 25.79 8.48
C ASN A 17 -1.84 24.58 8.85
N LYS A 18 -1.97 23.57 7.97
CA LYS A 18 -2.76 22.36 8.23
C LYS A 18 -2.05 21.41 9.16
N THR A 19 -2.83 20.57 9.83
CA THR A 19 -2.31 19.44 10.61
C THR A 19 -2.84 18.11 10.15
N LEU A 20 -1.90 17.20 9.92
CA LEU A 20 -2.14 15.91 9.32
C LEU A 20 -1.92 14.81 10.35
N LEU A 21 -2.75 13.77 10.30
CA LEU A 21 -2.49 12.49 10.94
C LEU A 21 -2.25 11.43 9.87
N ILE A 22 -1.11 10.75 9.91
CA ILE A 22 -0.72 9.75 8.93
C ILE A 22 -0.44 8.42 9.64
N THR A 23 -1.13 7.37 9.21
CA THR A 23 -0.77 5.99 9.56
C THR A 23 -0.02 5.34 8.40
N GLY A 24 0.84 4.36 8.70
CA GLY A 24 1.68 3.74 7.69
C GLY A 24 2.84 4.62 7.22
N GLY A 25 3.10 5.76 7.90
CA GLY A 25 4.21 6.68 7.59
C GLY A 25 5.60 6.05 7.67
N THR A 26 5.74 4.90 8.35
CA THR A 26 6.98 4.12 8.41
C THR A 26 7.19 3.14 7.25
N GLY A 27 6.17 2.95 6.39
CA GLY A 27 6.24 2.11 5.21
C GLY A 27 6.78 2.84 3.98
N PHE A 28 6.97 2.11 2.89
CA PHE A 28 7.57 2.60 1.64
C PHE A 28 6.89 3.89 1.11
N ILE A 29 5.59 3.82 0.80
CA ILE A 29 4.82 5.00 0.35
C ILE A 29 4.73 6.06 1.43
N GLY A 30 4.57 5.67 2.70
CA GLY A 30 4.45 6.60 3.82
C GLY A 30 5.68 7.50 4.00
N LYS A 31 6.90 6.95 3.84
CA LYS A 31 8.14 7.74 3.91
C LYS A 31 8.22 8.76 2.78
N LEU A 32 7.93 8.34 1.55
CA LEU A 32 7.93 9.23 0.39
C LEU A 32 6.85 10.32 0.51
N LEU A 33 5.69 9.98 1.06
CA LEU A 33 4.62 10.94 1.32
C LEU A 33 5.08 12.00 2.32
N VAL A 34 5.66 11.60 3.45
CA VAL A 34 6.18 12.54 4.46
C VAL A 34 7.30 13.40 3.87
N GLU A 35 8.24 12.80 3.13
CA GLU A 35 9.30 13.53 2.43
C GLU A 35 8.72 14.58 1.48
N LYS A 36 7.78 14.18 0.62
CA LYS A 36 7.17 15.06 -0.38
C LYS A 36 6.39 16.19 0.27
N LEU A 37 5.66 15.92 1.36
CA LEU A 37 4.96 16.96 2.13
C LEU A 37 5.94 17.96 2.74
N LEU A 38 7.00 17.50 3.41
CA LEU A 38 8.01 18.38 3.99
C LEU A 38 8.77 19.19 2.93
N ARG A 39 8.95 18.63 1.73
CA ARG A 39 9.66 19.28 0.63
C ARG A 39 8.80 20.23 -0.18
N ALA A 40 7.56 19.86 -0.48
CA ALA A 40 6.71 20.60 -1.42
C ALA A 40 5.67 21.47 -0.73
N CYS A 41 5.30 21.17 0.52
CA CYS A 41 4.32 21.91 1.31
C CYS A 41 5.00 22.48 2.58
N PRO A 42 5.91 23.46 2.43
CA PRO A 42 6.78 23.89 3.50
C PRO A 42 6.03 24.45 4.72
N ASP A 43 4.86 25.05 4.50
CA ASP A 43 4.12 25.76 5.53
C ASP A 43 3.13 24.88 6.30
N ILE A 44 3.19 23.55 6.17
CA ILE A 44 2.42 22.62 7.01
C ILE A 44 2.73 22.90 8.49
N ARG A 45 1.71 22.96 9.35
CA ARG A 45 1.92 23.22 10.77
C ARG A 45 2.53 22.00 11.47
N LYS A 46 1.93 20.82 11.27
CA LYS A 46 2.30 19.59 11.98
C LYS A 46 1.88 18.34 11.20
N ILE A 47 2.70 17.31 11.25
CA ILE A 47 2.42 15.95 10.76
C ILE A 47 2.57 14.99 11.93
N TYR A 48 1.46 14.43 12.39
CA TYR A 48 1.46 13.32 13.33
C TYR A 48 1.64 12.00 12.59
N LEU A 49 2.67 11.25 12.97
CA LEU A 49 2.90 9.90 12.49
C LEU A 49 2.57 8.90 13.60
N VAL A 50 1.58 8.04 13.36
CA VAL A 50 1.31 6.91 14.26
C VAL A 50 2.38 5.86 14.06
N ILE A 51 3.18 5.61 15.10
CA ILE A 51 4.27 4.65 15.10
C ILE A 51 3.98 3.56 16.13
N ARG A 52 3.96 2.31 15.63
CA ARG A 52 3.78 1.12 16.47
C ARG A 52 4.86 1.02 17.55
N PRO A 53 4.55 0.54 18.76
CA PRO A 53 5.57 0.18 19.73
C PRO A 53 6.55 -0.87 19.18
N LYS A 54 7.82 -0.81 19.57
CA LYS A 54 8.80 -1.88 19.32
C LYS A 54 9.62 -2.10 20.59
N LYS A 55 9.69 -3.35 21.06
CA LYS A 55 10.41 -3.70 22.29
C LYS A 55 11.86 -3.18 22.22
N GLY A 56 12.27 -2.43 23.25
CA GLY A 56 13.62 -1.89 23.38
C GLY A 56 13.95 -0.66 22.51
N VAL A 57 12.97 -0.08 21.79
CA VAL A 57 13.20 1.13 21.00
C VAL A 57 12.09 2.15 21.26
N SER A 58 12.46 3.34 21.76
CA SER A 58 11.48 4.40 21.97
C SER A 58 10.89 4.87 20.62
N PRO A 59 9.61 5.29 20.59
CA PRO A 59 8.98 5.85 19.38
C PRO A 59 9.72 7.06 18.83
N GLN A 60 10.27 7.91 19.69
CA GLN A 60 11.09 9.06 19.30
C GLN A 60 12.38 8.61 18.60
N LYS A 61 13.04 7.56 19.12
CA LYS A 61 14.22 6.98 18.46
C LYS A 61 13.85 6.37 17.10
N ARG A 62 12.69 5.70 17.00
CA ARG A 62 12.20 5.18 15.72
C ARG A 62 11.93 6.29 14.71
N LEU A 63 11.33 7.39 15.13
CA LEU A 63 11.10 8.57 14.29
C LEU A 63 12.43 9.18 13.84
N ALA A 64 13.36 9.39 14.76
CA ALA A 64 14.69 9.93 14.43
C ALA A 64 15.42 9.06 13.41
N THR A 65 15.39 7.72 13.57
CA THR A 65 15.96 6.78 12.58
C THR A 65 15.24 6.87 11.23
N LEU A 66 13.92 7.04 11.22
CA LEU A 66 13.16 7.22 9.97
C LEU A 66 13.57 8.49 9.25
N LEU A 67 13.60 9.63 9.97
CA LEU A 67 13.90 10.95 9.40
C LEU A 67 15.37 11.12 9.01
N ALA A 68 16.27 10.32 9.59
CA ALA A 68 17.68 10.23 9.17
C ALA A 68 17.90 9.38 7.91
N GLY A 69 16.84 8.76 7.37
CA GLY A 69 16.94 7.92 6.17
C GLY A 69 17.29 8.72 4.92
N LYS A 70 18.01 8.08 3.98
CA LYS A 70 18.47 8.69 2.71
C LYS A 70 17.38 9.42 1.91
N VAL A 71 16.13 8.96 2.00
CA VAL A 71 14.99 9.60 1.34
C VAL A 71 14.81 11.06 1.77
N PHE A 72 15.16 11.41 3.00
CA PHE A 72 15.04 12.76 3.56
C PHE A 72 16.29 13.63 3.35
N GLU A 73 17.38 13.10 2.75
CA GLU A 73 18.65 13.84 2.58
C GLU A 73 18.45 15.19 1.88
N GLY A 74 17.60 15.23 0.86
CA GLY A 74 17.27 16.47 0.15
C GLY A 74 16.51 17.50 1.01
N VAL A 75 15.72 17.05 1.99
CA VAL A 75 15.06 17.92 2.97
C VAL A 75 16.06 18.38 4.02
N ILE A 76 16.87 17.47 4.57
CA ILE A 76 17.89 17.76 5.58
C ILE A 76 18.89 18.81 5.08
N ASN A 77 19.38 18.67 3.85
CA ASN A 77 20.41 19.54 3.30
C ASN A 77 19.90 20.96 2.98
N ARG A 78 18.59 21.15 2.82
CA ARG A 78 17.99 22.43 2.41
C ARG A 78 17.20 23.11 3.53
N ARG A 79 16.52 22.32 4.35
CA ARG A 79 15.55 22.76 5.35
C ARG A 79 15.49 21.79 6.54
N PRO A 80 16.57 21.63 7.32
CA PRO A 80 16.63 20.65 8.41
C PRO A 80 15.57 20.88 9.49
N GLU A 81 15.15 22.12 9.72
CA GLU A 81 14.08 22.49 10.65
C GLU A 81 12.70 21.95 10.26
N ALA A 82 12.50 21.58 8.98
CA ALA A 82 11.27 20.95 8.50
C ALA A 82 10.97 19.65 9.25
N LEU A 83 12.00 18.93 9.70
CA LEU A 83 11.84 17.69 10.45
C LEU A 83 11.09 17.90 11.77
N ASN A 84 11.14 19.10 12.35
CA ASN A 84 10.42 19.46 13.57
C ASN A 84 8.90 19.54 13.36
N GLN A 85 8.44 19.58 12.10
CA GLN A 85 7.03 19.50 11.75
C GLN A 85 6.48 18.08 11.97
N VAL A 86 7.32 17.07 12.08
CA VAL A 86 6.91 15.67 12.24
C VAL A 86 6.99 15.25 13.70
N GLU A 87 5.90 14.68 14.21
CA GLU A 87 5.84 14.19 15.58
C GLU A 87 5.30 12.76 15.63
N ALA A 88 5.91 11.91 16.45
CA ALA A 88 5.50 10.52 16.60
C ALA A 88 4.44 10.39 17.69
N LEU A 89 3.32 9.78 17.33
CA LEU A 89 2.31 9.30 18.27
C LEU A 89 2.47 7.80 18.44
N VAL A 90 2.45 7.35 19.70
CA VAL A 90 2.60 5.92 20.02
C VAL A 90 1.23 5.27 19.90
N GLY A 91 1.07 4.37 18.93
CA GLY A 91 -0.21 3.73 18.71
C GLY A 91 -0.12 2.47 17.86
N GLU A 92 -1.09 1.59 18.04
CA GLU A 92 -1.28 0.39 17.23
C GLU A 92 -2.66 0.47 16.57
N THR A 93 -2.68 0.31 15.25
CA THR A 93 -3.88 0.59 14.47
C THR A 93 -5.00 -0.43 14.69
N SER A 94 -4.68 -1.64 15.18
CA SER A 94 -5.68 -2.65 15.53
C SER A 94 -6.30 -2.45 16.92
N GLU A 95 -5.76 -1.54 17.73
CA GLU A 95 -6.30 -1.24 19.07
C GLU A 95 -7.42 -0.20 19.01
N PRO A 96 -8.36 -0.18 19.97
CA PRO A 96 -9.37 0.85 20.09
C PRO A 96 -8.77 2.26 20.02
N LEU A 97 -9.34 3.12 19.17
CA LEU A 97 -8.83 4.49 18.92
C LEU A 97 -7.32 4.56 18.64
N LEU A 98 -6.80 3.54 17.93
CA LEU A 98 -5.39 3.38 17.56
C LEU A 98 -4.44 3.17 18.76
N GLY A 99 -4.95 2.84 19.94
CA GLY A 99 -4.13 2.64 21.15
C GLY A 99 -3.38 3.90 21.61
N LEU A 100 -3.87 5.08 21.22
CA LEU A 100 -3.28 6.37 21.59
C LEU A 100 -3.57 6.72 23.05
N SER A 101 -2.67 7.48 23.67
CA SER A 101 -2.90 8.03 25.00
C SER A 101 -4.09 9.02 25.00
N GLU A 102 -4.75 9.19 26.14
CA GLU A 102 -5.85 10.16 26.27
C GLU A 102 -5.41 11.58 25.93
N ALA A 103 -4.19 11.96 26.32
CA ALA A 103 -3.60 13.26 26.02
C ALA A 103 -3.39 13.45 24.51
N ASP A 104 -2.85 12.44 23.82
CA ASP A 104 -2.68 12.49 22.36
C ASP A 104 -4.03 12.53 21.65
N LEU A 105 -5.01 11.73 22.10
CA LEU A 105 -6.37 11.72 21.57
C LEU A 105 -7.04 13.08 21.68
N ALA A 106 -6.98 13.71 22.86
CA ALA A 106 -7.57 15.04 23.09
C ALA A 106 -6.97 16.08 22.12
N ARG A 107 -5.64 16.03 21.96
CA ARG A 107 -4.90 16.92 21.08
C ARG A 107 -5.25 16.73 19.61
N ILE A 108 -5.18 15.50 19.09
CA ILE A 108 -5.45 15.26 17.66
C ILE A 108 -6.90 15.51 17.29
N LYS A 109 -7.85 15.24 18.18
CA LYS A 109 -9.27 15.55 17.96
C LYS A 109 -9.48 17.04 17.70
N LEU A 110 -8.80 17.90 18.47
CA LEU A 110 -8.97 19.35 18.38
C LEU A 110 -8.34 19.98 17.13
N GLU A 111 -7.30 19.36 16.58
CA GLU A 111 -6.38 20.06 15.69
C GLU A 111 -6.13 19.40 14.34
N VAL A 112 -6.39 18.11 14.18
CA VAL A 112 -6.20 17.41 12.91
C VAL A 112 -7.31 17.79 11.94
N GLU A 113 -6.89 18.16 10.73
CA GLU A 113 -7.77 18.52 9.63
C GLU A 113 -7.76 17.47 8.52
N ILE A 114 -6.65 16.75 8.37
CA ILE A 114 -6.44 15.80 7.28
C ILE A 114 -5.94 14.48 7.87
N VAL A 115 -6.61 13.40 7.52
CA VAL A 115 -6.19 12.04 7.89
C VAL A 115 -5.81 11.28 6.64
N ILE A 116 -4.62 10.67 6.64
CA ILE A 116 -4.14 9.78 5.58
C ILE A 116 -3.92 8.40 6.20
N HIS A 117 -4.87 7.49 5.95
CA HIS A 117 -4.82 6.13 6.44
C HIS A 117 -4.20 5.20 5.38
N SER A 118 -2.91 4.91 5.54
CA SER A 118 -2.15 4.02 4.64
C SER A 118 -1.62 2.76 5.35
N ALA A 119 -1.84 2.61 6.66
CA ALA A 119 -1.45 1.41 7.37
C ALA A 119 -2.26 0.19 6.89
N ALA A 120 -1.58 -0.90 6.57
CA ALA A 120 -2.18 -2.19 6.24
C ALA A 120 -1.13 -3.28 6.39
N THR A 121 -1.57 -4.53 6.59
CA THR A 121 -0.72 -5.68 6.25
C THR A 121 -0.78 -5.90 4.75
N VAL A 122 0.38 -5.92 4.11
CA VAL A 122 0.55 -6.16 2.67
C VAL A 122 1.03 -7.58 2.36
N LYS A 123 1.04 -8.45 3.38
CA LYS A 123 1.42 -9.86 3.23
C LYS A 123 0.23 -10.64 2.69
N PHE A 124 0.40 -11.29 1.55
CA PHE A 124 -0.68 -12.00 0.86
C PHE A 124 -1.04 -13.36 1.49
N ASN A 125 -0.18 -13.88 2.38
CA ASN A 125 -0.33 -15.17 3.05
C ASN A 125 -0.60 -15.03 4.56
N GLU A 126 -0.98 -13.85 5.02
CA GLU A 126 -1.34 -13.63 6.42
C GLU A 126 -2.67 -14.37 6.72
N PRO A 127 -2.82 -15.02 7.90
CA PRO A 127 -4.09 -15.63 8.28
C PRO A 127 -5.25 -14.64 8.19
N LEU A 128 -6.43 -15.12 7.75
CA LEU A 128 -7.61 -14.26 7.53
C LEU A 128 -7.95 -13.44 8.78
N SER A 129 -7.89 -14.04 9.97
CA SER A 129 -8.14 -13.34 11.24
C SER A 129 -7.20 -12.15 11.47
N VAL A 130 -5.92 -12.30 11.17
CA VAL A 130 -4.92 -11.24 11.32
C VAL A 130 -5.13 -10.16 10.28
N ALA A 131 -5.31 -10.52 9.01
CA ALA A 131 -5.57 -9.57 7.93
C ALA A 131 -6.83 -8.75 8.18
N THR A 132 -7.92 -9.39 8.63
CA THR A 132 -9.18 -8.74 9.00
C THR A 132 -8.99 -7.72 10.12
N ARG A 133 -8.34 -8.08 11.25
CA ARG A 133 -8.08 -7.12 12.33
C ARG A 133 -7.25 -5.93 11.87
N VAL A 134 -6.19 -6.20 11.11
CA VAL A 134 -5.22 -5.17 10.71
C VAL A 134 -5.76 -4.25 9.62
N ASN A 135 -6.55 -4.74 8.67
CA ASN A 135 -7.01 -3.94 7.52
C ASN A 135 -8.43 -3.40 7.73
N ILE A 136 -9.34 -4.20 8.28
CA ILE A 136 -10.75 -3.83 8.48
C ILE A 136 -10.92 -3.18 9.86
N GLY A 137 -10.50 -3.88 10.91
CA GLY A 137 -10.60 -3.39 12.29
C GLY A 137 -9.95 -2.03 12.47
N SER A 138 -8.74 -1.84 11.92
CA SER A 138 -8.07 -0.54 11.96
C SER A 138 -8.78 0.57 11.20
N THR A 139 -9.44 0.25 10.09
CA THR A 139 -10.22 1.21 9.31
C THR A 139 -11.46 1.63 10.09
N ILE A 140 -12.14 0.69 10.77
CA ILE A 140 -13.26 0.99 11.67
C ILE A 140 -12.82 1.93 12.80
N GLN A 141 -11.70 1.62 13.46
CA GLN A 141 -11.15 2.47 14.53
C GLN A 141 -10.74 3.86 14.02
N MET A 142 -10.19 3.93 12.82
CA MET A 142 -9.85 5.21 12.17
C MET A 142 -11.11 6.05 11.89
N VAL A 143 -12.16 5.44 11.34
CA VAL A 143 -13.44 6.12 11.11
C VAL A 143 -14.04 6.61 12.44
N ALA A 144 -14.02 5.78 13.48
CA ALA A 144 -14.52 6.15 14.81
C ALA A 144 -13.74 7.33 15.43
N LEU A 145 -12.43 7.40 15.21
CA LEU A 145 -11.59 8.53 15.62
C LEU A 145 -11.90 9.80 14.80
N CYS A 146 -12.01 9.67 13.48
CA CYS A 146 -12.28 10.79 12.57
C CYS A 146 -13.62 11.46 12.85
N ARG A 147 -14.64 10.71 13.26
CA ARG A 147 -15.95 11.27 13.69
C ARG A 147 -15.85 12.23 14.88
N GLN A 148 -14.75 12.18 15.63
CA GLN A 148 -14.50 13.03 16.80
C GLN A 148 -13.58 14.23 16.47
N MET A 149 -13.29 14.47 15.18
CA MET A 149 -12.43 15.56 14.71
C MET A 149 -13.29 16.67 14.07
N PRO A 150 -13.68 17.72 14.80
CA PRO A 150 -14.54 18.80 14.27
C PRO A 150 -13.94 19.59 13.10
N LYS A 151 -12.61 19.57 12.92
CA LYS A 151 -11.93 20.28 11.82
C LYS A 151 -11.60 19.40 10.61
N LEU A 152 -12.01 18.13 10.64
CA LEU A 152 -11.68 17.17 9.58
C LEU A 152 -12.27 17.63 8.24
N CYS A 153 -11.40 17.92 7.27
CA CYS A 153 -11.79 18.24 5.90
C CYS A 153 -11.51 17.10 4.91
N CYS A 154 -10.68 16.12 5.27
CA CYS A 154 -10.43 14.96 4.42
C CYS A 154 -9.98 13.72 5.21
N LEU A 155 -10.64 12.57 4.94
CA LEU A 155 -10.15 11.23 5.28
C LEU A 155 -9.72 10.49 4.00
N LEU A 156 -8.43 10.39 3.75
CA LEU A 156 -7.92 9.57 2.64
C LEU A 156 -7.63 8.15 3.10
N HIS A 157 -8.21 7.16 2.42
CA HIS A 157 -7.89 5.75 2.59
C HIS A 157 -7.07 5.22 1.40
N VAL A 158 -5.89 4.67 1.66
CA VAL A 158 -5.09 4.00 0.63
C VAL A 158 -5.50 2.53 0.53
N SER A 159 -6.17 2.19 -0.57
CA SER A 159 -6.60 0.83 -0.92
C SER A 159 -5.64 0.21 -1.96
N THR A 160 -6.16 -0.54 -2.93
CA THR A 160 -5.41 -1.14 -4.04
C THR A 160 -6.30 -1.32 -5.26
N ALA A 161 -5.73 -1.24 -6.46
CA ALA A 161 -6.45 -1.50 -7.71
C ALA A 161 -7.00 -2.94 -7.81
N TYR A 162 -6.51 -3.85 -6.95
CA TYR A 162 -6.84 -5.28 -6.95
C TYR A 162 -8.00 -5.67 -6.03
N VAL A 163 -8.78 -4.72 -5.51
CA VAL A 163 -9.99 -5.03 -4.70
C VAL A 163 -11.15 -5.61 -5.54
N ASN A 164 -11.04 -5.56 -6.86
CA ASN A 164 -12.07 -6.01 -7.81
C ASN A 164 -11.61 -7.19 -8.67
N VAL A 165 -10.65 -7.99 -8.18
CA VAL A 165 -10.11 -9.17 -8.87
C VAL A 165 -11.12 -10.30 -9.12
N THR A 166 -12.29 -10.23 -8.48
CA THR A 166 -13.40 -11.17 -8.69
C THR A 166 -14.33 -10.74 -9.83
N GLU A 167 -14.20 -9.52 -10.35
CA GLU A 167 -14.95 -9.08 -11.51
C GLU A 167 -14.49 -9.82 -12.77
N PRO A 168 -15.37 -10.05 -13.75
CA PRO A 168 -14.99 -10.65 -15.02
C PRO A 168 -13.86 -9.88 -15.71
N SER A 169 -12.94 -10.60 -16.37
CA SER A 169 -11.72 -9.99 -16.93
C SER A 169 -11.96 -9.07 -18.13
N ASP A 170 -13.14 -9.11 -18.74
CA ASP A 170 -13.58 -8.29 -19.86
C ASP A 170 -14.28 -6.99 -19.42
N VAL A 171 -14.48 -6.79 -18.11
CA VAL A 171 -15.15 -5.60 -17.56
C VAL A 171 -14.15 -4.50 -17.24
N ILE A 172 -14.52 -3.27 -17.60
CA ILE A 172 -13.81 -2.06 -17.15
C ILE A 172 -14.20 -1.80 -15.69
N VAL A 173 -13.21 -1.88 -14.80
CA VAL A 173 -13.39 -1.53 -13.39
C VAL A 173 -13.39 -0.01 -13.26
N GLU A 174 -14.53 0.56 -12.84
CA GLU A 174 -14.72 2.00 -12.71
C GLU A 174 -14.19 2.54 -11.36
N GLU A 175 -14.06 3.86 -11.29
CA GLU A 175 -13.71 4.62 -10.08
C GLU A 175 -14.89 4.74 -9.11
N ARG A 176 -15.38 3.60 -8.62
CA ARG A 176 -16.40 3.48 -7.58
C ARG A 176 -16.12 2.34 -6.63
N VAL A 177 -16.81 2.33 -5.48
CA VAL A 177 -16.77 1.19 -4.55
C VAL A 177 -17.70 0.09 -5.05
N TYR A 178 -17.19 -1.13 -5.05
CA TYR A 178 -17.93 -2.33 -5.46
C TYR A 178 -18.30 -3.11 -4.22
N HIS A 179 -19.60 -3.30 -4.00
CA HIS A 179 -20.09 -3.91 -2.78
C HIS A 179 -19.86 -5.43 -2.76
N SER A 180 -19.44 -5.93 -1.60
CA SER A 180 -19.37 -7.36 -1.27
C SER A 180 -20.67 -7.82 -0.59
N LYS A 181 -20.99 -9.11 -0.69
CA LYS A 181 -22.09 -9.74 0.05
C LYS A 181 -21.82 -9.84 1.56
N LEU A 182 -20.54 -9.86 1.94
CA LEU A 182 -20.07 -9.88 3.32
C LEU A 182 -19.56 -8.48 3.65
N SER A 183 -20.00 -7.90 4.78
CA SER A 183 -19.46 -6.62 5.26
C SER A 183 -18.16 -6.82 6.05
N GLY A 184 -17.42 -5.73 6.26
CA GLY A 184 -16.21 -5.77 7.07
C GLY A 184 -16.51 -6.09 8.54
N GLU A 185 -17.58 -5.50 9.07
CA GLU A 185 -18.08 -5.69 10.42
C GLU A 185 -18.50 -7.15 10.66
N ASP A 186 -19.26 -7.75 9.73
CA ASP A 186 -19.68 -9.15 9.85
C ASP A 186 -18.48 -10.10 9.86
N LEU A 187 -17.49 -9.85 9.00
CA LEU A 187 -16.27 -10.67 8.98
C LEU A 187 -15.47 -10.50 10.27
N LEU A 188 -15.40 -9.27 10.81
CA LEU A 188 -14.72 -8.99 12.07
C LEU A 188 -15.41 -9.73 13.24
N GLU A 189 -16.74 -9.66 13.33
CA GLU A 189 -17.50 -10.38 14.34
C GLU A 189 -17.30 -11.90 14.22
N LEU A 190 -17.31 -12.43 13.00
CA LEU A 190 -17.13 -13.86 12.76
C LEU A 190 -15.77 -14.37 13.23
N ILE A 191 -14.68 -13.64 12.96
CA ILE A 191 -13.34 -14.05 13.39
C ILE A 191 -13.12 -13.94 14.91
N GLU A 192 -13.94 -13.15 15.60
CA GLU A 192 -13.90 -13.01 17.07
C GLU A 192 -14.71 -14.11 17.76
N ARG A 193 -15.78 -14.58 17.12
CA ARG A 193 -16.68 -15.61 17.68
C ARG A 193 -16.24 -17.03 17.37
N LEU A 194 -15.61 -17.28 16.22
CA LEU A 194 -15.21 -18.63 15.83
C LEU A 194 -13.89 -19.07 16.48
N PRO A 195 -13.79 -20.32 16.98
CA PRO A 195 -12.51 -20.88 17.37
C PRO A 195 -11.58 -21.03 16.14
N PRO A 196 -10.24 -21.02 16.34
CA PRO A 196 -9.27 -21.02 15.24
C PRO A 196 -9.50 -22.11 14.18
N ASP A 197 -9.75 -23.35 14.60
CA ASP A 197 -9.94 -24.49 13.69
C ASP A 197 -11.21 -24.34 12.83
N ALA A 198 -12.29 -23.82 13.41
CA ALA A 198 -13.53 -23.57 12.69
C ALA A 198 -13.37 -22.42 11.69
N LEU A 199 -12.59 -21.39 12.06
CA LEU A 199 -12.29 -20.29 11.15
C LEU A 199 -11.42 -20.75 9.98
N GLU A 200 -10.42 -21.59 10.22
CA GLU A 200 -9.60 -22.18 9.16
C GLU A 200 -10.46 -22.99 8.18
N ALA A 201 -11.35 -23.84 8.69
CA ALA A 201 -12.30 -24.61 7.89
C ALA A 201 -13.29 -23.72 7.09
N ALA A 202 -13.69 -22.57 7.64
CA ALA A 202 -14.60 -21.63 6.98
C ALA A 202 -13.88 -20.69 5.98
N THR A 203 -12.57 -20.48 6.13
CA THR A 203 -11.79 -19.50 5.36
C THR A 203 -11.99 -19.62 3.84
N PRO A 204 -11.95 -20.82 3.20
CA PRO A 204 -12.16 -20.92 1.76
C PRO A 204 -13.49 -20.33 1.26
N LYS A 205 -14.55 -20.43 2.07
CA LYS A 205 -15.86 -19.83 1.75
C LYS A 205 -15.86 -18.33 1.99
N LEU A 206 -15.23 -17.89 3.09
CA LEU A 206 -15.11 -16.46 3.45
C LEU A 206 -14.22 -15.66 2.51
N MET A 207 -13.34 -16.34 1.76
CA MET A 207 -12.51 -15.71 0.74
C MET A 207 -13.30 -15.24 -0.49
N LEU A 208 -14.56 -15.65 -0.68
CA LEU A 208 -15.47 -15.14 -1.74
C LEU A 208 -14.84 -15.07 -3.16
N GLY A 209 -13.96 -16.03 -3.49
CA GLY A 209 -13.26 -16.07 -4.78
C GLY A 209 -12.01 -15.17 -4.89
N PHE A 210 -11.65 -14.43 -3.84
CA PHE A 210 -10.43 -13.64 -3.81
C PHE A 210 -9.18 -14.53 -3.73
N PRO A 211 -8.11 -14.18 -4.45
CA PRO A 211 -6.89 -14.99 -4.50
C PRO A 211 -6.02 -14.88 -3.25
N ASN A 212 -6.25 -13.89 -2.38
CA ASN A 212 -5.46 -13.66 -1.17
C ASN A 212 -6.22 -12.81 -0.15
N THR A 213 -5.85 -12.93 1.13
CA THR A 213 -6.50 -12.22 2.25
C THR A 213 -6.36 -10.70 2.17
N TYR A 214 -5.29 -10.20 1.52
CA TYR A 214 -5.06 -8.77 1.33
C TYR A 214 -6.15 -8.10 0.49
N THR A 215 -6.44 -8.66 -0.69
CA THR A 215 -7.41 -8.07 -1.65
C THR A 215 -8.84 -8.04 -1.10
N ILE A 216 -9.31 -9.12 -0.47
CA ILE A 216 -10.63 -9.13 0.16
C ILE A 216 -10.72 -8.16 1.33
N THR A 217 -9.73 -8.14 2.24
CA THR A 217 -9.79 -7.26 3.41
C THR A 217 -9.67 -5.78 3.03
N LYS A 218 -8.95 -5.45 1.95
CA LYS A 218 -8.96 -4.09 1.37
C LYS A 218 -10.31 -3.73 0.77
N LYS A 219 -10.97 -4.63 0.05
CA LYS A 219 -12.33 -4.39 -0.47
C LYS A 219 -13.31 -4.08 0.66
N LEU A 220 -13.30 -4.88 1.72
CA LEU A 220 -14.19 -4.68 2.86
C LEU A 220 -13.88 -3.39 3.63
N ALA A 221 -12.60 -3.02 3.74
CA ALA A 221 -12.20 -1.74 4.31
C ALA A 221 -12.71 -0.53 3.50
N GLU A 222 -12.80 -0.63 2.17
CA GLU A 222 -13.40 0.44 1.35
C GLU A 222 -14.88 0.67 1.69
N GLN A 223 -15.65 -0.39 1.94
CA GLN A 223 -17.05 -0.27 2.33
C GLN A 223 -17.21 0.42 3.70
N VAL A 224 -16.31 0.16 4.65
CA VAL A 224 -16.27 0.87 5.94
C VAL A 224 -16.05 2.37 5.73
N VAL A 225 -15.16 2.74 4.81
CA VAL A 225 -14.88 4.15 4.48
C VAL A 225 -16.06 4.80 3.75
N GLU A 226 -16.66 4.08 2.79
CA GLU A 226 -17.84 4.54 2.05
C GLU A 226 -19.01 4.85 2.98
N ASN A 227 -19.30 3.94 3.92
CA ASN A 227 -20.38 4.06 4.89
C ASN A 227 -20.07 4.99 6.08
N SER A 228 -18.91 5.65 6.08
CA SER A 228 -18.46 6.44 7.23
C SER A 228 -19.26 7.73 7.44
N GLY A 229 -19.81 8.30 6.35
CA GLY A 229 -20.43 9.64 6.34
C GLY A 229 -19.41 10.79 6.48
N LEU A 230 -18.11 10.49 6.39
CA LEU A 230 -17.03 11.48 6.52
C LEU A 230 -16.67 12.09 5.15
N PRO A 231 -15.94 13.22 5.11
CA PRO A 231 -15.36 13.75 3.87
C PRO A 231 -14.21 12.86 3.36
N ALA A 232 -14.54 11.62 2.97
CA ALA A 232 -13.57 10.60 2.64
C ALA A 232 -13.24 10.58 1.14
N ILE A 233 -12.07 10.02 0.80
CA ILE A 233 -11.65 9.69 -0.57
C ILE A 233 -10.77 8.43 -0.54
N ILE A 234 -10.93 7.56 -1.53
CA ILE A 234 -10.18 6.31 -1.64
C ILE A 234 -9.18 6.43 -2.79
N VAL A 235 -7.92 6.09 -2.55
CA VAL A 235 -6.90 5.98 -3.61
C VAL A 235 -6.52 4.51 -3.77
N ARG A 236 -6.54 3.99 -5.00
CA ARG A 236 -6.21 2.61 -5.37
C ARG A 236 -4.92 2.58 -6.21
N PRO A 237 -3.75 2.41 -5.59
CA PRO A 237 -2.52 2.13 -6.33
C PRO A 237 -2.53 0.72 -6.93
N SER A 238 -1.91 0.57 -8.10
CA SER A 238 -1.53 -0.74 -8.67
C SER A 238 -0.20 -1.24 -8.06
N VAL A 239 0.61 -2.00 -8.81
CA VAL A 239 1.90 -2.49 -8.32
C VAL A 239 2.90 -1.35 -8.26
N VAL A 240 3.16 -0.87 -7.04
CA VAL A 240 4.10 0.22 -6.80
C VAL A 240 5.55 -0.25 -6.92
N ILE A 241 6.36 0.46 -7.70
CA ILE A 241 7.82 0.26 -7.83
C ILE A 241 8.60 1.50 -7.37
N ALA A 242 9.93 1.45 -7.53
CA ALA A 242 10.83 2.55 -7.23
C ALA A 242 10.39 3.88 -7.87
N THR A 243 10.85 4.97 -7.28
CA THR A 243 10.56 6.33 -7.76
C THR A 243 11.10 6.55 -9.17
N ASN A 244 10.35 7.26 -10.00
CA ASN A 244 10.81 7.66 -11.33
C ASN A 244 11.73 8.89 -11.26
N LYS A 245 11.33 9.90 -10.48
CA LYS A 245 12.02 11.19 -10.40
C LYS A 245 12.27 11.67 -8.97
N GLU A 246 11.28 11.57 -8.08
CA GLU A 246 11.32 12.27 -6.78
C GLU A 246 11.30 11.31 -5.58
N PRO A 247 12.00 11.63 -4.47
CA PRO A 247 12.94 12.75 -4.29
C PRO A 247 14.20 12.60 -5.14
N PHE A 248 14.54 11.37 -5.54
CA PHE A 248 15.53 11.06 -6.55
C PHE A 248 15.12 9.76 -7.26
N PRO A 249 15.59 9.51 -8.50
CA PRO A 249 15.24 8.32 -9.25
C PRO A 249 15.68 7.02 -8.57
N ALA A 250 14.92 5.95 -8.84
CA ALA A 250 15.21 4.57 -8.42
C ALA A 250 15.30 4.37 -6.89
N TRP A 251 14.70 5.25 -6.09
CA TRP A 251 14.63 5.03 -4.66
C TRP A 251 13.60 3.94 -4.32
N ILE A 252 14.07 2.95 -3.57
CA ILE A 252 13.26 1.89 -2.97
C ILE A 252 14.00 1.35 -1.75
N ASP A 253 13.26 0.97 -0.71
CA ASP A 253 13.83 0.54 0.57
C ASP A 253 13.34 -0.84 1.04
N ASN A 254 12.70 -1.57 0.13
CA ASN A 254 12.15 -2.89 0.39
C ASN A 254 12.34 -3.82 -0.82
N MET A 255 12.23 -5.12 -0.56
CA MET A 255 12.35 -6.16 -1.59
C MET A 255 10.98 -6.78 -1.94
N ASN A 256 9.89 -6.06 -1.71
CA ASN A 256 8.56 -6.63 -1.92
C ASN A 256 8.20 -6.66 -3.41
N GLY A 257 7.37 -7.63 -3.80
CA GLY A 257 6.76 -7.70 -5.14
C GLY A 257 7.80 -7.71 -6.27
N PRO A 258 7.70 -6.81 -7.27
CA PRO A 258 8.60 -6.79 -8.43
C PRO A 258 10.08 -6.65 -8.08
N THR A 259 10.43 -5.96 -7.00
CA THR A 259 11.84 -5.72 -6.65
C THR A 259 12.52 -7.00 -6.19
N GLY A 260 11.87 -7.77 -5.32
CA GLY A 260 12.37 -9.08 -4.90
C GLY A 260 12.41 -10.06 -6.07
N PHE A 261 11.39 -10.03 -6.93
CA PHE A 261 11.35 -10.84 -8.15
C PHE A 261 12.53 -10.51 -9.09
N LEU A 262 12.79 -9.23 -9.36
CA LEU A 262 13.92 -8.78 -10.17
C LEU A 262 15.27 -9.15 -9.55
N LEU A 263 15.42 -9.01 -8.23
CA LEU A 263 16.65 -9.43 -7.55
C LEU A 263 16.86 -10.94 -7.65
N ALA A 264 15.80 -11.74 -7.48
CA ALA A 264 15.87 -13.19 -7.59
C ALA A 264 16.25 -13.64 -9.01
N LEU A 265 15.73 -12.96 -10.04
CA LEU A 265 16.12 -13.17 -11.44
C LEU A 265 17.58 -12.76 -11.69
N GLY A 266 17.97 -11.55 -11.28
CA GLY A 266 19.31 -11.01 -11.53
C GLY A 266 20.42 -11.75 -10.76
N THR A 267 20.13 -12.33 -9.60
CA THR A 267 21.10 -13.14 -8.85
C THR A 267 21.16 -14.60 -9.31
N GLY A 268 20.24 -15.02 -10.19
CA GLY A 268 20.12 -16.40 -10.67
C GLY A 268 19.48 -17.36 -9.66
N VAL A 269 18.91 -16.85 -8.55
CA VAL A 269 18.14 -17.65 -7.58
C VAL A 269 16.85 -18.18 -8.23
N LEU A 270 16.15 -17.34 -8.98
CA LEU A 270 14.97 -17.71 -9.73
C LEU A 270 15.36 -18.04 -11.18
N SER A 271 15.23 -19.31 -11.56
CA SER A 271 15.68 -19.82 -12.88
C SER A 271 14.54 -20.22 -13.81
N VAL A 272 13.31 -20.33 -13.30
CA VAL A 272 12.12 -20.65 -14.09
C VAL A 272 10.96 -19.79 -13.60
N VAL A 273 10.25 -19.14 -14.52
CA VAL A 273 9.07 -18.32 -14.22
C VAL A 273 7.90 -18.84 -15.04
N ARG A 274 6.79 -19.16 -14.36
CA ARG A 274 5.54 -19.49 -15.04
C ARG A 274 4.73 -18.22 -15.31
N THR A 275 4.73 -17.72 -16.54
CA THR A 275 3.94 -16.54 -16.94
C THR A 275 3.71 -16.51 -18.45
N LYS A 276 2.71 -15.74 -18.90
CA LYS A 276 2.50 -15.42 -20.32
C LYS A 276 3.21 -14.12 -20.65
N LEU A 277 4.05 -14.13 -21.68
CA LEU A 277 4.85 -12.96 -22.07
C LEU A 277 4.01 -11.81 -22.64
N SER A 278 2.77 -12.09 -23.05
CA SER A 278 1.79 -11.09 -23.51
C SER A 278 1.12 -10.30 -22.39
N LEU A 279 1.26 -10.71 -21.12
CA LEU A 279 0.66 -10.01 -20.00
C LEU A 279 1.27 -8.61 -19.84
N LYS A 280 0.42 -7.65 -19.47
CA LYS A 280 0.80 -6.26 -19.21
C LYS A 280 0.50 -5.93 -17.73
N PRO A 281 1.40 -6.24 -16.79
CA PRO A 281 1.19 -5.88 -15.39
C PRO A 281 1.12 -4.35 -15.26
N ASP A 282 0.14 -3.86 -14.49
CA ASP A 282 0.07 -2.43 -14.17
C ASP A 282 1.05 -2.10 -13.05
N ILE A 283 2.09 -1.36 -13.42
CA ILE A 283 3.19 -0.99 -12.54
C ILE A 283 3.27 0.52 -12.52
N VAL A 284 3.28 1.10 -11.32
CA VAL A 284 3.24 2.55 -11.11
C VAL A 284 4.44 3.01 -10.27
N PRO A 285 5.13 4.10 -10.66
CA PRO A 285 6.20 4.69 -9.83
C PRO A 285 5.68 5.21 -8.49
N ALA A 286 6.44 5.01 -7.40
CA ALA A 286 6.01 5.44 -6.07
C ALA A 286 5.77 6.95 -5.92
N ASP A 287 6.56 7.77 -6.62
CA ASP A 287 6.41 9.23 -6.63
C ASP A 287 5.13 9.68 -7.36
N PHE A 288 4.70 8.94 -8.39
CA PHE A 288 3.38 9.16 -9.00
C PHE A 288 2.25 8.89 -8.00
N VAL A 289 2.31 7.76 -7.29
CA VAL A 289 1.31 7.42 -6.25
C VAL A 289 1.24 8.47 -5.15
N VAL A 290 2.40 8.96 -4.68
CA VAL A 290 2.46 10.03 -3.67
C VAL A 290 1.85 11.33 -4.18
N ASN A 291 2.13 11.72 -5.43
CA ASN A 291 1.51 12.89 -6.05
C ASN A 291 -0.01 12.72 -6.17
N CYS A 292 -0.50 11.52 -6.54
CA CYS A 292 -1.92 11.22 -6.57
C CYS A 292 -2.57 11.32 -5.18
N ILE A 293 -1.91 10.83 -4.12
CA ILE A 293 -2.42 10.94 -2.74
C ILE A 293 -2.56 12.41 -2.34
N ILE A 294 -1.52 13.22 -2.54
CA ILE A 294 -1.53 14.65 -2.18
C ILE A 294 -2.61 15.41 -2.97
N ALA A 295 -2.68 15.16 -4.29
CA ALA A 295 -3.69 15.75 -5.15
C ALA A 295 -5.11 15.31 -4.73
N ALA A 296 -5.33 14.04 -4.42
CA ALA A 296 -6.63 13.52 -3.99
C ALA A 296 -7.11 14.20 -2.70
N VAL A 297 -6.24 14.38 -1.70
CA VAL A 297 -6.57 15.14 -0.48
C VAL A 297 -7.01 16.55 -0.83
N TYR A 298 -6.22 17.26 -1.64
CA TYR A 298 -6.54 18.62 -2.08
C TYR A 298 -7.92 18.66 -2.78
N ARG A 299 -8.14 17.81 -3.80
CA ARG A 299 -9.40 17.76 -4.56
C ARG A 299 -10.61 17.47 -3.65
N ARG A 300 -10.46 16.56 -2.67
CA ARG A 300 -11.55 16.24 -1.74
C ARG A 300 -11.87 17.41 -0.83
N ALA A 301 -10.87 18.05 -0.25
CA ALA A 301 -11.05 19.12 0.71
C ALA A 301 -11.51 20.45 0.07
N THR A 302 -11.23 20.68 -1.22
CA THR A 302 -11.69 21.87 -1.95
C THR A 302 -13.02 21.66 -2.67
N ASN A 303 -13.84 20.70 -2.23
CA ASN A 303 -15.21 20.43 -2.72
C ASN A 303 -15.33 20.23 -4.24
N TRP A 304 -14.30 19.70 -4.90
CA TRP A 304 -14.47 19.21 -6.29
C TRP A 304 -15.38 17.99 -6.37
N PHE A 305 -15.60 17.31 -5.25
CA PHE A 305 -16.61 16.27 -5.10
C PHE A 305 -17.70 16.78 -4.16
N HIS A 306 -18.94 16.83 -4.63
CA HIS A 306 -20.09 17.23 -3.80
C HIS A 306 -20.21 16.30 -2.58
N LEU A 307 -20.57 16.84 -1.42
CA LEU A 307 -20.70 16.03 -0.20
C LEU A 307 -21.79 14.95 -0.33
N ASP A 308 -22.79 15.18 -1.18
CA ASP A 308 -23.89 14.26 -1.46
C ASP A 308 -23.53 13.16 -2.47
N THR A 309 -22.30 13.18 -3.02
CA THR A 309 -21.83 12.12 -3.93
C THR A 309 -21.22 10.95 -3.15
N PRO A 310 -21.36 9.70 -3.64
CA PRO A 310 -20.66 8.55 -3.10
C PRO A 310 -19.17 8.84 -2.92
N VAL A 311 -18.53 8.18 -1.94
CA VAL A 311 -17.12 8.42 -1.64
C VAL A 311 -16.28 8.28 -2.91
N PRO A 312 -15.58 9.35 -3.35
CA PRO A 312 -14.80 9.31 -4.57
C PRO A 312 -13.68 8.27 -4.48
N VAL A 313 -13.44 7.58 -5.60
CA VAL A 313 -12.35 6.63 -5.75
C VAL A 313 -11.41 7.15 -6.84
N VAL A 314 -10.10 7.03 -6.64
CA VAL A 314 -9.08 7.41 -7.62
C VAL A 314 -8.17 6.22 -7.89
N HIS A 315 -8.04 5.80 -9.14
CA HIS A 315 -7.09 4.77 -9.55
C HIS A 315 -5.71 5.40 -9.80
N ALA A 316 -4.77 5.16 -8.90
CA ALA A 316 -3.37 5.56 -9.06
C ALA A 316 -2.61 4.48 -9.86
N CYS A 317 -2.99 4.33 -11.13
CA CYS A 317 -2.52 3.30 -12.06
C CYS A 317 -1.94 3.94 -13.32
N MET A 318 -1.08 3.22 -14.05
CA MET A 318 -0.60 3.70 -15.36
C MET A 318 -1.62 3.48 -16.47
N GLY A 319 -2.48 2.47 -16.31
CA GLY A 319 -3.52 2.07 -17.25
C GLY A 319 -3.00 1.09 -18.31
N HIS A 320 -3.91 0.28 -18.87
CA HIS A 320 -3.57 -0.80 -19.80
C HIS A 320 -2.78 -0.34 -21.04
N GLU A 321 -3.03 0.88 -21.53
CA GLU A 321 -2.37 1.44 -22.72
C GLU A 321 -0.90 1.80 -22.49
N ARG A 322 -0.55 2.21 -21.26
CA ARG A 322 0.81 2.65 -20.92
C ARG A 322 1.68 1.53 -20.32
N ASN A 323 1.09 0.36 -20.06
CA ASN A 323 1.80 -0.76 -19.47
C ASN A 323 2.64 -1.52 -20.49
N LEU A 324 3.85 -1.88 -20.05
CA LEU A 324 4.81 -2.63 -20.84
C LEU A 324 4.48 -4.13 -20.80
N PRO A 325 4.38 -4.82 -21.96
CA PRO A 325 4.30 -6.28 -21.99
C PRO A 325 5.47 -6.95 -21.28
N MET A 326 5.22 -8.10 -20.67
CA MET A 326 6.26 -8.90 -20.01
C MET A 326 7.41 -9.29 -20.95
N PHE A 327 7.13 -9.49 -22.24
CA PHE A 327 8.17 -9.70 -23.26
C PHE A 327 9.16 -8.52 -23.33
N ASP A 328 8.65 -7.30 -23.50
CA ASP A 328 9.49 -6.11 -23.63
C ASP A 328 10.21 -5.80 -22.31
N PHE A 329 9.53 -6.00 -21.19
CA PHE A 329 10.12 -5.87 -19.86
C PHE A 329 11.32 -6.81 -19.69
N LYS A 330 11.12 -8.10 -20.00
CA LYS A 330 12.19 -9.11 -19.96
C LYS A 330 13.37 -8.70 -20.84
N GLY A 331 13.11 -8.32 -22.09
CA GLY A 331 14.16 -7.91 -23.02
C GLY A 331 14.98 -6.70 -22.53
N ARG A 332 14.32 -5.73 -21.87
CA ARG A 332 15.02 -4.60 -21.24
C ARG A 332 15.85 -5.03 -20.04
N CYS A 333 15.29 -5.88 -19.17
CA CYS A 333 16.02 -6.41 -18.02
C CYS A 333 17.26 -7.20 -18.44
N GLU A 334 17.17 -8.07 -19.44
CA GLU A 334 18.30 -8.86 -19.92
C GLU A 334 19.42 -7.99 -20.48
N LYS A 335 19.10 -6.90 -21.19
CA LYS A 335 20.10 -5.92 -21.66
C LYS A 335 20.80 -5.23 -20.49
N LEU A 336 20.03 -4.72 -19.53
CA LEU A 336 20.58 -4.02 -18.36
C LEU A 336 21.44 -4.93 -17.51
N VAL A 337 21.03 -6.18 -17.35
CA VAL A 337 21.74 -7.17 -16.55
C VAL A 337 23.03 -7.63 -17.23
N ALA A 338 23.07 -7.70 -18.56
CA ALA A 338 24.30 -7.94 -19.32
C ALA A 338 25.29 -6.76 -19.23
N GLU A 339 24.79 -5.52 -19.18
CA GLU A 339 25.62 -4.31 -19.04
C GLU A 339 26.08 -4.10 -17.58
N PHE A 340 25.22 -4.38 -16.61
CA PHE A 340 25.43 -4.19 -15.18
C PHE A 340 25.15 -5.48 -14.40
N PRO A 341 26.02 -6.50 -14.51
CA PRO A 341 25.81 -7.79 -13.84
C PRO A 341 25.86 -7.63 -12.32
N PRO A 342 24.92 -8.23 -11.54
CA PRO A 342 25.00 -8.20 -10.09
C PRO A 342 26.27 -8.89 -9.58
N LEU A 343 26.88 -8.30 -8.54
CA LEU A 343 28.15 -8.77 -7.98
C LEU A 343 28.08 -10.19 -7.40
N ASN A 344 26.89 -10.62 -6.95
CA ASN A 344 26.67 -11.89 -6.25
C ASN A 344 25.74 -12.83 -7.03
N CYS A 345 26.06 -13.12 -8.29
CA CYS A 345 25.31 -14.08 -9.08
C CYS A 345 25.71 -15.53 -8.76
N ILE A 346 24.72 -16.37 -8.52
CA ILE A 346 24.91 -17.81 -8.29
C ILE A 346 24.89 -18.58 -9.62
N ARG A 347 24.18 -18.04 -10.62
CA ARG A 347 24.06 -18.58 -11.98
C ARG A 347 24.05 -17.45 -12.99
N TYR A 348 24.32 -17.79 -14.26
CA TYR A 348 24.15 -16.84 -15.36
C TYR A 348 22.72 -16.27 -15.32
N GLN A 349 22.62 -14.96 -15.53
CA GLN A 349 21.35 -14.27 -15.38
C GLN A 349 20.39 -14.63 -16.51
N GLY A 350 19.15 -14.96 -16.14
CA GLY A 350 18.11 -15.38 -17.07
C GLY A 350 17.25 -16.48 -16.47
N ALA A 351 15.93 -16.30 -16.54
CA ALA A 351 15.00 -17.36 -16.20
C ALA A 351 14.29 -17.87 -17.45
N ALA A 352 14.14 -19.18 -17.55
CA ALA A 352 13.25 -19.78 -18.53
C ALA A 352 11.82 -19.33 -18.22
N VAL A 353 11.17 -18.70 -19.21
CA VAL A 353 9.75 -18.38 -19.11
C VAL A 353 8.96 -19.51 -19.73
N VAL A 354 8.03 -20.07 -18.96
CA VAL A 354 7.19 -21.20 -19.38
C VAL A 354 5.73 -20.84 -19.16
N GLU A 355 4.86 -21.31 -20.04
CA GLU A 355 3.42 -21.03 -19.91
C GLU A 355 2.67 -22.17 -19.21
N THR A 356 3.15 -23.41 -19.36
CA THR A 356 2.45 -24.58 -18.84
C THR A 356 2.91 -24.97 -17.44
N GLU A 357 1.98 -25.46 -16.63
CA GLU A 357 2.30 -26.01 -15.31
C GLU A 357 3.20 -27.23 -15.39
N TRP A 358 2.98 -28.08 -16.40
CA TRP A 358 3.76 -29.28 -16.62
C TRP A 358 5.24 -28.94 -16.86
N GLU A 359 5.52 -28.01 -17.77
CA GLU A 359 6.90 -27.60 -18.06
C GLU A 359 7.55 -26.91 -16.86
N PHE A 360 6.78 -26.07 -16.15
CA PHE A 360 7.25 -25.46 -14.91
C PHE A 360 7.67 -26.52 -13.88
N ARG A 361 6.84 -27.54 -13.64
CA ARG A 361 7.14 -28.62 -12.70
C ARG A 361 8.33 -29.47 -13.14
N LEU A 362 8.46 -29.73 -14.45
CA LEU A 362 9.60 -30.44 -15.02
C LEU A 362 10.91 -29.68 -14.77
N ARG A 363 10.96 -28.39 -15.12
CA ARG A 363 12.18 -27.57 -15.00
C ARG A 363 12.55 -27.24 -13.56
N THR A 364 11.58 -27.21 -12.66
CA THR A 364 11.82 -26.96 -11.22
C THR A 364 12.08 -28.24 -10.43
N GLY A 365 11.99 -29.42 -11.04
CA GLY A 365 12.14 -30.71 -10.34
C GLY A 365 11.02 -31.00 -9.34
N THR A 366 9.88 -30.29 -9.42
CA THR A 366 8.71 -30.44 -8.54
C THR A 366 7.66 -31.39 -9.11
N LEU A 367 7.98 -32.05 -10.23
CA LEU A 367 7.15 -33.11 -10.81
C LEU A 367 7.06 -34.28 -9.82
N LYS A 368 5.99 -34.34 -9.02
CA LYS A 368 5.67 -35.53 -8.24
C LYS A 368 5.52 -36.69 -9.22
N ARG A 369 6.29 -37.76 -9.06
CA ARG A 369 6.06 -39.00 -9.80
C ARG A 369 4.58 -39.37 -9.60
N PRO A 370 3.83 -39.72 -10.65
CA PRO A 370 2.54 -40.36 -10.43
C PRO A 370 2.80 -41.56 -9.51
N ILE A 371 2.08 -41.63 -8.40
CA ILE A 371 2.02 -42.85 -7.60
C ILE A 371 1.60 -43.91 -8.61
N ARG A 372 2.50 -44.85 -8.93
CA ARG A 372 2.14 -46.05 -9.66
C ARG A 372 1.10 -46.72 -8.76
N ASN A 373 -0.19 -46.54 -9.09
CA ASN A 373 -1.18 -47.50 -8.66
C ASN A 373 -0.64 -48.84 -9.12
N SER A 374 -0.29 -49.68 -8.14
CA SER A 374 0.01 -51.08 -8.35
C SER A 374 -1.11 -51.65 -9.20
N PHE A 375 -0.81 -51.91 -10.47
CA PHE A 375 -1.58 -52.85 -11.24
C PHE A 375 -1.55 -54.15 -10.44
N SER A 376 -2.73 -54.56 -9.99
CA SER A 376 -2.97 -55.90 -9.49
C SER A 376 -2.45 -56.89 -10.54
N THR A 377 -1.55 -57.76 -10.13
CA THR A 377 -1.28 -59.00 -10.84
C THR A 377 -1.61 -60.15 -9.92
N ALA A 378 -2.58 -60.94 -10.37
CA ALA A 378 -3.03 -62.25 -9.92
C ALA A 378 -3.75 -62.34 -8.56
#